data_AF-A0A960JUS9-F1
#
_entry.id   AF-A0A960JUS9-F1
#
_cell.length_a   1.000
_cell.length_b   1.000
_cell.length_c   1.000
_cell.angle_alpha   90.00
_cell.angle_beta   90.00
_cell.angle_gamma   90.00
#
_symmetry.space_group_name_H-M   'P 1'
#
loop_
_entity.id
_entity.type
_entity.pdbx_description
1 polymer ?
#
loop_
_entity_poly.entity_id
_entity_poly.type
_entity_poly.pdbx_seq_one_letter_code
_entity_poly.pdbx_strand_id
1 'polypeptide(L)'
;MTSTSFELHGPLPRGRLAIEASAGTGKTFTLATLAARYIAEQGVSVGELLIVTFTRAAAAELKDRVRARLVEFQSLLETDQLTDSQAKDKVASQLWDTSPALRAQRLGFVDAALSEFDT
;
A
#
# COMPACT_ATOMS: atom_id res chain seq x y z
N MET A 1 3.90 -20.20 20.61
CA MET A 1 3.67 -19.37 19.42
C MET A 1 3.52 -17.93 19.90
N THR A 2 4.56 -17.11 19.76
CA THR A 2 4.45 -15.68 20.09
C THR A 2 3.51 -15.04 19.07
N SER A 3 2.32 -14.66 19.52
CA SER A 3 1.35 -13.91 18.73
C SER A 3 1.91 -12.51 18.49
N THR A 4 2.72 -12.33 17.45
CA THR A 4 3.10 -10.99 17.00
C THR A 4 1.86 -10.36 16.37
N SER A 5 1.32 -9.34 17.03
CA SER A 5 0.17 -8.59 16.51
C SER A 5 0.53 -7.93 15.19
N PHE A 6 -0.36 -8.01 14.19
CA PHE A 6 -0.16 -7.34 12.91
C PHE A 6 -0.31 -5.82 13.08
N GLU A 7 0.66 -5.06 12.55
CA GLU A 7 0.61 -3.61 12.47
C GLU A 7 0.81 -3.14 11.04
N LEU A 8 -0.09 -2.28 10.55
CA LEU A 8 -0.10 -1.84 9.15
C LEU A 8 1.13 -1.03 8.73
N HIS A 9 1.89 -0.47 9.67
CA HIS A 9 3.13 0.27 9.45
C HIS A 9 4.36 -0.50 9.96
N GLY A 10 4.18 -1.77 10.34
CA GLY A 10 5.26 -2.67 10.68
C GLY A 10 5.89 -3.30 9.44
N PRO A 11 6.83 -4.24 9.63
CA PRO A 11 7.39 -5.04 8.55
C PRO A 11 6.29 -5.68 7.69
N LEU A 12 6.47 -5.68 6.37
CA LEU A 12 5.54 -6.37 5.48
C LEU A 12 5.49 -7.86 5.83
N PRO A 13 4.28 -8.42 6.05
CA PRO A 13 4.12 -9.82 6.38
C PRO A 13 4.78 -10.73 5.33
N ARG A 14 5.23 -11.91 5.76
CA ARG A 14 5.69 -12.97 4.84
C ARG A 14 4.98 -14.27 5.19
N GLY A 15 4.66 -15.06 4.18
CA GLY A 15 3.90 -16.31 4.36
C GLY A 15 2.42 -16.05 4.62
N ARG A 16 1.79 -16.86 5.48
CA ARG A 16 0.36 -16.78 5.76
C ARG A 16 0.08 -15.86 6.94
N LEU A 17 -0.78 -14.88 6.73
CA LEU A 17 -1.31 -14.00 7.77
C LEU A 17 -2.83 -14.07 7.76
N ALA A 18 -3.42 -14.30 8.93
CA ALA A 18 -4.86 -14.13 9.14
C ALA A 18 -5.11 -12.82 9.88
N ILE A 19 -5.87 -11.92 9.26
CA ILE A 19 -6.28 -10.65 9.88
C ILE A 19 -7.75 -10.80 10.26
N GLU A 20 -8.02 -10.94 11.54
CA GLU A 20 -9.37 -10.78 12.05
C GLU A 20 -9.72 -9.29 12.03
N ALA A 21 -10.91 -8.97 11.54
CA ALA A 21 -11.41 -7.62 11.65
C ALA A 21 -12.92 -7.65 11.83
N SER A 22 -13.44 -6.75 12.66
CA SER A 22 -14.88 -6.60 12.86
C SER A 22 -15.46 -5.64 11.81
N ALA A 23 -16.79 -5.55 11.72
CA ALA A 23 -17.43 -4.53 10.89
C ALA A 23 -16.91 -3.12 11.27
N GLY A 24 -16.65 -2.28 10.26
CA GLY A 24 -16.20 -0.89 10.48
C GLY A 24 -14.73 -0.70 10.87
N THR A 25 -13.91 -1.76 10.96
CA THR A 25 -12.50 -1.67 11.40
C THR A 25 -11.47 -1.39 10.28
N GLY A 26 -11.92 -0.89 9.12
CA GLY A 26 -11.01 -0.50 8.05
C GLY A 26 -10.33 -1.65 7.30
N LYS A 27 -10.96 -2.84 7.20
CA LYS A 27 -10.48 -4.01 6.43
C LYS A 27 -10.02 -3.66 5.02
N THR A 28 -10.90 -2.98 4.28
CA THR A 28 -10.66 -2.62 2.88
C THR A 28 -9.49 -1.64 2.78
N PHE A 29 -9.41 -0.67 3.70
CA PHE A 29 -8.28 0.25 3.80
C PHE A 29 -6.97 -0.49 4.10
N THR A 30 -7.00 -1.46 5.02
CA THR A 30 -5.84 -2.27 5.40
C THR A 30 -5.33 -3.09 4.21
N LEU A 31 -6.22 -3.79 3.49
CA LEU A 31 -5.85 -4.58 2.32
C LEU A 31 -5.33 -3.71 1.17
N ALA A 32 -6.00 -2.60 0.88
CA ALA A 32 -5.56 -1.67 -0.17
C ALA A 32 -4.18 -1.08 0.14
N THR A 33 -3.98 -0.67 1.39
CA THR A 33 -2.70 -0.14 1.85
C THR A 33 -1.62 -1.21 1.82
N LEU A 34 -1.89 -2.44 2.25
CA LEU A 34 -0.92 -3.53 2.17
C LEU A 34 -0.50 -3.82 0.72
N ALA A 35 -1.46 -3.92 -0.20
CA ALA A 35 -1.15 -4.13 -1.61
C ALA A 35 -0.28 -3.00 -2.17
N ALA A 36 -0.65 -1.74 -1.94
CA ALA A 36 0.14 -0.59 -2.35
C ALA A 36 1.55 -0.59 -1.73
N ARG A 37 1.69 -1.01 -0.46
CA ARG A 37 2.99 -1.16 0.20
C ARG A 37 3.84 -2.26 -0.42
N TYR A 38 3.29 -3.42 -0.81
CA TYR A 38 4.08 -4.45 -1.50
C TYR A 38 4.64 -3.95 -2.84
N ILE A 39 3.85 -3.16 -3.58
CA ILE A 39 4.31 -2.52 -4.82
C ILE A 39 5.41 -1.51 -4.50
N ALA A 40 5.11 -0.51 -3.66
CA ALA A 40 6.01 0.60 -3.40
C ALA A 40 7.28 0.17 -2.65
N GLU A 41 7.21 -0.74 -1.68
CA GLU A 41 8.36 -1.11 -0.84
C GLU A 41 9.14 -2.32 -1.35
N GLN A 42 8.52 -3.23 -2.12
CA GLN A 42 9.15 -4.48 -2.57
C GLN A 42 9.19 -4.63 -4.09
N GLY A 43 8.63 -3.69 -4.86
CA GLY A 43 8.64 -3.73 -6.32
C GLY A 43 7.81 -4.86 -6.92
N VAL A 44 6.80 -5.35 -6.19
CA VAL A 44 5.84 -6.35 -6.71
C VAL A 44 5.03 -5.69 -7.83
N SER A 45 4.98 -6.33 -9.02
CA SER A 45 4.17 -5.83 -10.14
C SER A 45 2.67 -6.04 -9.89
N VAL A 46 1.81 -5.29 -10.59
CA VAL A 46 0.35 -5.45 -10.44
C VAL A 46 -0.07 -6.86 -10.89
N GLY A 47 0.58 -7.39 -11.94
CA GLY A 47 0.36 -8.76 -12.42
C GLY A 47 0.71 -9.88 -11.42
N GLU A 48 1.52 -9.60 -10.40
CA GLU A 48 1.89 -10.56 -9.34
C GLU A 48 0.96 -10.50 -8.11
N LEU A 49 -0.01 -9.58 -8.08
CA LEU A 49 -0.96 -9.42 -6.98
C LEU A 49 -2.32 -10.02 -7.31
N LEU A 50 -2.70 -11.09 -6.59
CA LEU A 50 -4.04 -11.65 -6.64
C LEU A 50 -4.83 -11.25 -5.39
N ILE A 51 -5.91 -10.49 -5.59
CA ILE A 51 -6.85 -10.13 -4.53
C ILE A 51 -8.23 -10.66 -4.90
N VAL A 52 -8.86 -11.41 -4.00
CA VAL A 52 -10.17 -12.03 -4.21
C VAL A 52 -11.17 -11.52 -3.19
N THR A 53 -12.36 -11.17 -3.65
CA THR A 53 -13.48 -10.70 -2.81
C THR A 53 -14.76 -11.48 -3.14
N PHE A 54 -15.75 -11.41 -2.25
CA PHE A 54 -17.01 -12.14 -2.42
C PHE A 54 -17.85 -11.69 -3.62
N THR A 55 -17.80 -10.39 -3.95
CA THR A 55 -18.57 -9.82 -5.06
C THR A 55 -17.66 -9.12 -6.06
N ARG A 56 -18.11 -9.03 -7.31
CA ARG A 56 -17.42 -8.26 -8.37
C ARG A 56 -17.34 -6.77 -8.03
N ALA A 57 -18.38 -6.21 -7.41
CA ALA A 57 -18.40 -4.82 -6.99
C ALA A 57 -17.34 -4.54 -5.91
N ALA A 58 -17.19 -5.44 -4.93
CA ALA A 58 -16.13 -5.31 -3.92
C ALA A 58 -14.72 -5.46 -4.52
N ALA A 59 -14.56 -6.29 -5.55
CA ALA A 59 -13.29 -6.43 -6.25
C ALA A 59 -12.92 -5.14 -6.98
N ALA A 60 -13.87 -4.55 -7.70
CA ALA A 60 -13.70 -3.28 -8.40
C ALA A 60 -13.39 -2.14 -7.41
N GLU A 61 -14.15 -2.03 -6.32
CA GLU A 61 -13.91 -1.03 -5.28
C GLU A 61 -12.52 -1.18 -4.65
N LEU A 62 -12.08 -2.42 -4.39
CA LEU A 62 -10.75 -2.65 -3.83
C LEU A 62 -9.64 -2.33 -4.84
N LYS A 63 -9.85 -2.63 -6.13
CA LYS A 63 -8.95 -2.21 -7.22
C LYS A 63 -8.78 -0.70 -7.23
N ASP A 64 -9.89 0.05 -7.20
CA ASP A 64 -9.89 1.52 -7.21
C ASP A 64 -9.19 2.10 -5.97
N ARG A 65 -9.39 1.48 -4.80
CA ARG A 65 -8.72 1.88 -3.56
C ARG A 65 -7.21 1.62 -3.58
N VAL A 66 -6.75 0.52 -4.16
CA VAL A 66 -5.32 0.26 -4.35
C VAL A 66 -4.72 1.32 -5.27
N ARG A 67 -5.37 1.59 -6.42
CA ARG A 67 -4.91 2.63 -7.35
C ARG A 67 -4.86 4.01 -6.68
N ALA A 68 -5.91 4.41 -5.98
CA ALA A 68 -5.95 5.67 -5.25
C ALA A 68 -4.81 5.79 -4.23
N ARG A 69 -4.51 4.70 -3.50
CA ARG A 69 -3.42 4.68 -2.53
C ARG A 69 -2.04 4.78 -3.20
N LEU A 70 -1.87 4.20 -4.39
CA LEU A 70 -0.66 4.38 -5.19
C LEU A 70 -0.49 5.82 -5.67
N VAL A 71 -1.56 6.49 -6.09
CA VAL A 71 -1.52 7.92 -6.45
C VAL A 71 -1.10 8.79 -5.25
N GLU A 72 -1.62 8.49 -4.05
CA GLU A 72 -1.17 9.17 -2.82
C GLU A 72 0.32 8.95 -2.56
N PHE A 73 0.83 7.72 -2.76
CA PHE A 73 2.26 7.41 -2.62
C PHE A 73 3.13 8.08 -3.69
N GLN A 74 2.66 8.20 -4.93
CA GLN A 74 3.37 8.91 -5.99
C GLN A 74 3.58 10.37 -5.58
N SER A 75 2.48 11.08 -5.28
CA SER A 75 2.53 12.48 -4.85
C SER A 75 3.39 12.69 -3.59
N LEU A 76 3.33 11.74 -2.65
CA LEU A 76 4.17 11.73 -1.47
C LEU A 76 5.66 11.60 -1.82
N LEU A 77 6.03 10.68 -2.71
CA LEU A 77 7.43 10.38 -3.02
C LEU A 77 8.07 11.47 -3.89
N GLU A 78 7.28 12.24 -4.64
CA GLU A 78 7.72 13.38 -5.45
C GLU A 78 8.01 14.65 -4.63
N THR A 79 7.44 14.79 -3.43
CA THR A 79 7.60 16.02 -2.63
C THR A 79 8.88 16.05 -1.79
N ASP A 80 9.46 17.24 -1.68
CA ASP A 80 10.59 17.53 -0.78
C ASP A 80 10.19 17.70 0.68
N GLN A 81 8.88 17.85 0.95
CA GLN A 81 8.35 18.01 2.30
C GLN A 81 6.97 17.39 2.44
N LEU A 82 6.73 16.71 3.57
CA LEU A 82 5.42 16.16 3.91
C LEU A 82 4.43 17.25 4.33
N THR A 83 3.18 17.09 3.90
CA THR A 83 2.04 17.81 4.49
C THR A 83 1.72 17.27 5.89
N ASP A 84 1.01 18.05 6.72
CA ASP A 84 0.56 17.62 8.05
C ASP A 84 -0.27 16.33 8.02
N SER A 85 -1.05 16.12 6.94
CA SER A 85 -1.85 14.91 6.75
C SER A 85 -0.95 13.70 6.48
N GLN A 86 0.01 13.82 5.57
CA GLN A 86 0.97 12.77 5.24
C GLN A 86 1.88 12.43 6.43
N ALA A 87 2.27 13.43 7.23
CA ALA A 87 3.07 13.22 8.43
C ALA A 87 2.33 12.41 9.52
N LYS A 88 0.99 12.50 9.59
CA LYS A 88 0.16 11.73 10.53
C LYS A 88 -0.10 10.30 10.06
N ASP A 89 -0.08 10.06 8.75
CA ASP A 89 -0.14 8.71 8.19
C ASP A 89 1.21 8.02 8.36
N LYS A 90 1.29 7.11 9.32
CA LYS A 90 2.54 6.40 9.65
C LYS A 90 3.13 5.64 8.46
N VAL A 91 2.30 5.09 7.58
CA VAL A 91 2.79 4.36 6.40
C VAL A 91 3.40 5.35 5.41
N ALA A 92 2.70 6.45 5.11
CA ALA A 92 3.21 7.48 4.22
C ALA A 92 4.50 8.10 4.77
N SER A 93 4.49 8.51 6.04
CA SER A 93 5.67 9.09 6.71
C SER A 93 6.89 8.16 6.63
N GLN A 94 6.75 6.86 6.90
CA GLN A 94 7.85 5.90 6.76
C GLN A 94 8.27 5.61 5.32
N LEU A 95 7.33 5.66 4.37
CA LEU A 95 7.64 5.48 2.96
C LEU A 95 8.53 6.63 2.46
N TRP A 96 8.26 7.84 2.95
CA TRP A 96 9.01 9.06 2.62
C TRP A 96 10.31 9.21 3.42
N ASP A 97 10.33 8.85 4.71
CA ASP A 97 11.48 8.98 5.60
C ASP A 97 12.54 7.90 5.32
N THR A 98 13.11 7.96 4.12
CA THR A 98 14.16 7.07 3.62
C THR A 98 15.18 7.84 2.77
N SER A 99 16.26 7.16 2.37
CA SER A 99 17.29 7.78 1.53
C SER A 99 16.70 8.27 0.20
N PRO A 100 17.23 9.35 -0.40
CA PRO A 100 16.75 9.84 -1.69
C PRO A 100 16.78 8.78 -2.80
N ALA A 101 17.81 7.91 -2.80
CA ALA A 101 17.92 6.81 -3.75
C ALA A 101 16.80 5.78 -3.58
N LEU A 102 16.45 5.42 -2.33
CA LEU A 102 15.35 4.50 -2.07
C LEU A 102 14.00 5.15 -2.41
N ARG A 103 13.79 6.43 -2.08
CA ARG A 103 12.58 7.16 -2.51
C ARG A 103 12.39 7.15 -4.02
N ALA A 104 13.44 7.46 -4.78
CA ALA A 104 13.41 7.44 -6.25
C ALA A 104 13.11 6.03 -6.80
N GLN A 105 13.68 4.98 -6.19
CA GLN A 105 13.38 3.60 -6.56
C GLN A 105 11.90 3.26 -6.32
N ARG A 106 11.36 3.61 -5.15
CA ARG A 106 9.96 3.38 -4.79
C ARG A 106 9.02 4.14 -5.71
N LEU A 107 9.36 5.37 -6.09
CA LEU A 107 8.60 6.16 -7.05
C LEU A 107 8.53 5.43 -8.41
N GLY A 108 9.66 4.92 -8.89
CA GLY A 108 9.69 4.11 -10.12
C GLY A 108 8.79 2.87 -10.08
N PHE A 109 8.71 2.18 -8.93
CA PHE A 109 7.77 1.06 -8.75
C PHE A 109 6.31 1.51 -8.78
N VAL A 110 6.00 2.64 -8.14
CA VAL A 110 4.65 3.21 -8.12
C VAL A 110 4.21 3.67 -9.51
N ASP A 111 5.10 4.35 -10.25
CA ASP A 111 4.83 4.83 -11.62
C ASP A 111 4.56 3.67 -12.59
N ALA A 112 5.38 2.61 -12.50
CA ALA A 112 5.19 1.40 -13.29
C ALA A 112 3.83 0.75 -13.00
N ALA A 113 3.48 0.61 -11.72
CA ALA A 113 2.20 0.05 -11.32
C ALA A 113 1.01 0.89 -11.79
N LEU A 114 1.06 2.23 -11.62
CA LEU A 114 -0.01 3.12 -12.09
C LEU A 114 -0.20 3.04 -13.60
N SER A 115 0.89 2.89 -14.36
CA SER A 115 0.82 2.66 -15.81
C SER A 115 0.12 1.33 -16.14
N GLU A 116 0.43 0.25 -15.41
CA GLU A 116 -0.26 -1.04 -15.56
C GLU A 116 -1.76 -0.96 -15.25
N PHE A 117 -2.19 -0.10 -14.31
CA PHE A 117 -3.61 0.10 -13.99
C PHE A 117 -4.40 0.81 -15.09
N ASP A 118 -3.72 1.66 -15.87
CA ASP A 118 -4.33 2.55 -16.88
C ASP A 118 -4.27 1.95 -18.30
N THR A 119 -3.71 0.75 -18.45
CA THR A 119 -3.67 -0.01 -19.71
C THR A 119 -4.89 -0.92 -19.85
#